data_AF-J1SSI7-F1
#
_entry.id   AF-J1SSI7-F1
#
_cell.length_a   1.000
_cell.length_b   1.000
_cell.length_c   1.000
_cell.angle_alpha   90.00
_cell.angle_beta   90.00
_cell.angle_gamma   90.00
#
_symmetry.space_group_name_H-M   'P 1'
#
loop_
_entity.id
_entity.type
_entity.pdbx_description
1 polymer ?
#
loop_
_entity_poly.entity_id
_entity_poly.type
_entity_poly.pdbx_seq_one_letter_code
_entity_poly.pdbx_strand_id
1 'polypeptide(L)' 'PAAANVAVQMIKGEKPEAKTTLYNTPSQLFIPAVVTAENIKAEIFDKKIQTPEQICTGEYAEGCKKLGITN' A
#
# COMPACT_ATOMS: atom_id res chain seq x y z
N PRO A 1 -9.87 4.84 0.76
CA PRO A 1 -11.04 4.51 1.61
C PRO A 1 -11.09 5.29 2.94
N ALA A 2 -10.10 5.16 3.83
CA ALA A 2 -10.12 5.85 5.12
C ALA A 2 -10.12 7.38 5.02
N ALA A 3 -9.26 7.95 4.16
CA ALA A 3 -9.22 9.41 3.95
C ALA A 3 -10.56 9.97 3.43
N ALA A 4 -11.22 9.26 2.51
CA ALA A 4 -12.53 9.67 2.00
C ALA A 4 -13.61 9.63 3.09
N ASN A 5 -13.62 8.59 3.93
CA ASN A 5 -14.56 8.49 5.06
C ASN A 5 -14.36 9.65 6.05
N VAL A 6 -13.10 9.91 6.42
CA VAL A 6 -12.73 11.04 7.30
C VAL A 6 -13.19 12.37 6.70
N ALA A 7 -12.98 12.57 5.40
CA ALA A 7 -13.41 13.79 4.71
C ALA A 7 -14.94 13.95 4.76
N VAL A 8 -15.71 12.88 4.52
CA VAL A 8 -17.18 12.92 4.60
C VAL A 8 -17.65 13.23 6.02
N GLN A 9 -17.02 12.65 7.04
CA GLN A 9 -17.34 12.94 8.45
C GLN A 9 -17.07 14.42 8.79
N MET A 10 -15.92 14.95 8.37
CA MET A 10 -15.59 16.37 8.57
C MET A 10 -16.58 17.31 7.85
N ILE A 11 -16.98 16.98 6.62
CA ILE A 11 -18.01 17.74 5.88
C ILE A 11 -19.34 17.78 6.64
N LYS A 12 -19.69 16.69 7.35
CA LYS A 12 -20.88 16.60 8.19
C LYS A 12 -20.74 17.29 9.55
N GLY A 13 -19.57 17.86 9.87
CA GLY A 13 -19.28 18.44 11.18
C GLY A 13 -19.03 17.39 12.28
N GLU A 14 -18.88 16.12 11.90
CA GLU A 14 -18.53 15.05 12.83
C GLU A 14 -17.03 15.13 13.17
N LYS A 15 -16.65 14.63 14.35
CA LYS A 15 -15.24 14.48 14.74
C LYS A 15 -14.78 13.06 14.43
N PRO A 16 -13.93 12.83 13.41
CA PRO A 16 -13.42 11.51 13.08
C PRO A 16 -12.63 10.91 14.24
N GLU A 17 -12.74 9.60 14.42
CA GLU A 17 -11.91 8.88 15.38
C GLU A 17 -10.44 8.91 14.94
N ALA A 18 -9.56 9.34 15.85
CA ALA A 18 -8.12 9.33 15.63
C ALA A 18 -7.48 8.17 16.40
N LYS A 19 -6.56 7.47 15.75
CA LYS A 19 -5.85 6.33 16.36
C LYS A 19 -4.55 6.75 17.05
N THR A 20 -4.05 7.93 16.75
CA THR A 20 -2.85 8.51 17.37
C THR A 20 -2.85 10.04 17.21
N THR A 21 -1.83 10.70 17.78
CA THR A 21 -1.55 12.12 17.58
C THR A 21 -0.14 12.27 17.03
N LEU A 22 0.02 13.06 15.97
CA LEU A 22 1.32 13.41 15.38
C LEU A 22 1.41 14.93 15.29
N TYR A 23 2.45 15.53 15.88
CA TYR A 23 2.62 17.00 15.97
C TYR A 23 1.34 17.72 16.44
N ASN A 24 0.74 17.23 17.53
CA ASN A 24 -0.53 17.73 18.09
C ASN A 24 -1.75 17.64 17.14
N THR A 25 -1.64 16.88 16.05
CA THR A 25 -2.72 16.68 15.08
C THR A 25 -3.29 15.27 15.19
N PRO A 26 -4.61 15.10 15.43
CA PRO A 26 -5.27 13.79 15.43
C PRO A 26 -5.05 13.08 14.09
N SER A 27 -4.51 11.86 14.13
CA SER A 27 -3.99 11.18 12.94
C SER A 27 -4.35 9.69 12.93
N GLN A 28 -4.39 9.13 11.72
CA GLN A 28 -4.39 7.68 11.50
C GLN A 28 -3.16 7.33 10.65
N LEU A 29 -2.20 6.62 11.27
CA LEU A 29 -1.02 6.11 10.59
C LEU A 29 -1.25 4.64 10.21
N PHE A 30 -0.99 4.31 8.94
CA PHE A 30 -1.07 2.93 8.47
C PHE A 30 0.25 2.22 8.68
N ILE A 31 0.18 0.93 9.01
CA ILE A 31 1.36 0.10 9.16
C ILE A 31 1.83 -0.29 7.75
N PRO A 32 3.06 0.07 7.33
CA PRO A 32 3.59 -0.37 6.06
C PRO A 32 3.93 -1.87 6.12
N ALA A 33 3.74 -2.55 4.99
CA ALA A 33 4.24 -3.91 4.81
C ALA A 33 5.63 -3.86 4.18
N VAL A 34 6.57 -4.64 4.71
CA VAL A 34 7.90 -4.81 4.09
C VAL A 34 7.76 -5.82 2.95
N VAL A 35 8.14 -5.40 1.74
CA VAL A 35 8.11 -6.24 0.55
C VAL A 35 9.52 -6.76 0.26
N THR A 36 9.62 -8.05 0.03
CA THR A 36 10.85 -8.83 -0.14
C THR A 36 10.71 -9.79 -1.33
N ALA A 37 11.80 -10.41 -1.74
CA ALA A 37 11.79 -11.39 -2.84
C ALA A 37 10.85 -12.58 -2.54
N GLU A 38 10.71 -12.93 -1.26
CA GLU A 38 9.92 -14.07 -0.80
C GLU A 38 8.41 -13.78 -0.79
N ASN A 39 8.01 -12.51 -0.63
CA ASN A 39 6.60 -12.15 -0.44
C ASN A 39 5.99 -11.24 -1.53
N ILE A 40 6.80 -10.70 -2.45
CA ILE A 40 6.33 -9.75 -3.47
C ILE A 40 5.16 -10.28 -4.30
N LYS A 41 5.14 -11.58 -4.59
CA LYS A 41 4.03 -12.21 -5.32
C LYS A 41 2.71 -12.13 -4.56
N ALA A 42 2.73 -12.53 -3.30
CA ALA A 42 1.54 -12.52 -2.43
C ALA A 42 1.11 -11.09 -2.04
N GLU A 43 2.07 -10.20 -1.80
CA GLU A 43 1.80 -8.86 -1.28
C GLU A 43 1.45 -7.84 -2.37
N ILE A 44 1.99 -7.96 -3.58
CA ILE A 44 1.79 -6.99 -4.66
C ILE A 44 0.88 -7.54 -5.77
N PHE A 45 1.19 -8.72 -6.31
CA PHE A 45 0.51 -9.24 -7.51
C PHE A 45 -0.82 -9.92 -7.16
N ASP A 46 -0.84 -10.80 -6.15
CA ASP A 46 -2.07 -11.51 -5.74
C ASP A 46 -3.11 -10.54 -5.15
N LYS A 47 -2.65 -9.50 -4.46
CA LYS A 47 -3.49 -8.38 -3.98
C LYS A 47 -3.85 -7.37 -5.07
N LYS A 48 -3.36 -7.57 -6.31
CA LYS A 48 -3.64 -6.74 -7.48
C LYS A 48 -3.30 -5.26 -7.28
N ILE A 49 -2.25 -4.97 -6.53
CA ILE A 49 -1.76 -3.60 -6.28
C ILE A 49 -1.05 -3.07 -7.54
N GLN A 50 -0.24 -3.93 -8.17
CA GLN A 50 0.41 -3.70 -9.46
C GLN A 50 0.43 -5.02 -10.24
N THR A 51 0.71 -4.97 -11.54
CA THR A 51 0.89 -6.17 -12.34
C THR A 51 2.38 -6.51 -12.56
N PRO A 52 2.73 -7.79 -12.78
CA PRO A 52 4.09 -8.16 -13.14
C PRO A 52 4.64 -7.41 -14.35
N GLU A 53 3.80 -7.08 -15.35
CA GLU A 53 4.23 -6.37 -16.55
C GLU A 53 4.64 -4.92 -16.27
N GLN A 54 4.10 -4.32 -15.22
CA GLN A 54 4.47 -2.96 -14.79
C GLN A 54 5.76 -2.96 -13.97
N ILE A 55 5.94 -3.98 -13.11
CA ILE A 55 7.07 -4.07 -12.18
C ILE A 55 8.31 -4.71 -12.82
N CYS A 56 8.13 -5.78 -13.58
CA CYS A 56 9.20 -6.62 -14.12
C CYS A 56 9.77 -6.07 -15.43
N THR A 57 10.14 -4.79 -15.40
CA THR A 57 10.73 -4.05 -16.52
C THR A 57 12.09 -3.47 -16.14
N GLY A 58 12.87 -3.05 -17.14
CA GLY A 58 14.19 -2.42 -16.91
C GLY A 58 15.12 -3.27 -16.05
N GLU A 59 15.63 -2.67 -14.97
CA GLU A 59 16.55 -3.31 -14.03
C GLU A 59 15.93 -4.50 -13.26
N TYR A 60 14.61 -4.54 -13.12
CA TYR A 60 13.90 -5.57 -12.36
C TYR A 60 13.52 -6.81 -13.19
N ALA A 61 13.68 -6.76 -14.51
CA ALA A 61 13.28 -7.84 -15.41
C ALA A 61 14.01 -9.16 -15.10
N GLU A 62 15.34 -9.11 -14.90
CA GLU A 62 16.11 -10.30 -14.53
C GLU A 62 15.76 -10.83 -13.14
N GLY A 63 15.53 -9.92 -12.18
CA GLY A 63 15.10 -10.28 -10.82
C GLY A 63 13.78 -11.04 -10.84
N CYS A 64 12.80 -10.55 -11.61
CA CYS A 64 11.52 -11.23 -11.75
C CYS A 64 11.62 -12.62 -12.38
N LYS A 65 12.50 -12.79 -13.37
CA LYS A 65 12.76 -14.12 -13.96
C LYS A 65 13.37 -15.08 -12.95
N LYS A 66 14.36 -14.63 -12.16
CA LYS A 66 14.97 -15.42 -11.09
C LYS A 66 13.96 -15.86 -10.03
N LEU A 67 12.95 -15.04 -9.77
CA LEU A 67 11.87 -15.30 -8.82
C LEU A 67 10.68 -16.08 -9.42
N GLY A 68 10.72 -16.42 -10.72
CA GLY A 68 9.63 -17.15 -11.38
C GLY A 68 8.33 -16.35 -11.50
N ILE A 69 8.43 -15.02 -11.55
CA ILE A 69 7.30 -14.10 -11.64
C ILE A 69 6.92 -13.87 -13.10
N THR A 70 7.94 -13.78 -13.97
CA THR A 70 7.79 -13.65 -15.42
C THR A 70 8.68 -14.69 -16.11
N ASN A 71 8.21 -15.22 -17.25
CA ASN A 71 8.95 -16.18 -18.07
C ASN A 71 9.92 -15.46 -19.04
#